data_AF-A0A849PIF7-F1
#
_entry.id   AF-A0A849PIF7-F1
#
_cell.length_a   1.000
_cell.length_b   1.000
_cell.length_c   1.000
_cell.angle_alpha   90.00
_cell.angle_beta   90.00
_cell.angle_gamma   90.00
#
_symmetry.space_group_name_H-M   'P 1'
#
loop_
_entity.id
_entity.type
_entity.pdbx_description
1 polymer ?
#
loop_
_entity_poly.entity_id
_entity_poly.type
_entity_poly.pdbx_seq_one_letter_code
_entity_poly.pdbx_strand_id
1 'polypeptide(L)'
;MLISHVVGWEQITVDTITLLLLAFLLVSPFIEQLRKIKVGEFEAEIAPSEVKKFKSEVDKSIGTGEVREPITPEIRSVGDDLLDLLDRDPVLALAKLRIELEQALTRLHLLAAPDAKQRRPAGLNSLVCDLVRSSILPAQLSGPLREVISLCNRAVHGEHIRHADAMSIIDIGIRILEEIDLVFELFIIKPTETQPLSPADVSAYMDAKYRVTTVIPLVENPVQNVRILDQDGLYMLLEGYDEYGEFLVSMEKIETQSE
;
A
#
# COMPACT_ATOMS: atom_id res chain seq x y z
N MET A 1 -12.67 -68.81 -27.54
CA MET A 1 -13.78 -68.55 -26.61
C MET A 1 -13.15 -68.43 -25.24
N LEU A 2 -12.83 -67.25 -24.71
CA LEU A 2 -13.70 -66.13 -24.33
C LEU A 2 -14.74 -66.58 -23.28
N ILE A 3 -14.59 -65.95 -22.11
CA ILE A 3 -15.51 -65.88 -20.95
C ILE A 3 -15.53 -67.14 -20.07
N SER A 4 -14.96 -67.01 -18.85
CA SER A 4 -15.56 -67.42 -17.56
C SER A 4 -14.52 -67.75 -16.46
N HIS A 5 -13.45 -66.97 -16.23
CA HIS A 5 -12.64 -67.19 -15.01
C HIS A 5 -11.85 -65.94 -14.59
N VAL A 6 -12.51 -64.92 -14.03
CA VAL A 6 -11.89 -64.02 -13.04
C VAL A 6 -13.02 -63.49 -12.15
N VAL A 7 -12.77 -63.42 -10.84
CA VAL A 7 -13.69 -63.03 -9.76
C VAL A 7 -14.49 -64.20 -9.17
N GLY A 8 -13.76 -65.14 -8.57
CA GLY A 8 -14.27 -65.88 -7.41
C GLY A 8 -14.23 -64.94 -6.20
N TRP A 9 -15.40 -64.53 -5.72
CA TRP A 9 -15.60 -63.97 -4.37
C TRP A 9 -15.50 -65.11 -3.35
N GLU A 10 -14.29 -65.60 -3.11
CA GLU A 10 -14.01 -66.44 -1.96
C GLU A 10 -12.76 -65.91 -1.27
N GLN A 11 -12.94 -65.56 0.01
CA GLN A 11 -11.90 -65.23 0.99
C GLN A 11 -11.19 -63.89 0.79
N ILE A 12 -11.93 -62.79 1.00
CA ILE A 12 -11.29 -61.62 1.62
C ILE A 12 -11.02 -62.01 3.07
N THR A 13 -9.88 -62.64 3.33
CA THR A 13 -9.30 -62.71 4.67
C THR A 13 -8.90 -61.29 5.01
N VAL A 14 -9.78 -60.58 5.71
CA VAL A 14 -9.46 -59.26 6.25
C VAL A 14 -8.38 -59.49 7.30
N ASP A 15 -7.13 -59.30 6.88
CA ASP A 15 -5.99 -59.53 7.74
C ASP A 15 -6.08 -58.55 8.91
N THR A 16 -5.70 -59.00 10.12
CA THR A 16 -5.82 -58.15 11.32
C THR A 16 -5.03 -56.86 11.15
N ILE A 17 -3.95 -56.92 10.36
CA ILE A 17 -3.13 -55.77 9.94
C ILE A 17 -3.94 -54.80 9.08
N THR A 18 -4.76 -55.28 8.14
CA THR A 18 -5.61 -54.44 7.27
C THR A 18 -6.72 -53.74 8.07
N LEU A 19 -7.33 -54.45 9.02
CA LEU A 19 -8.30 -53.85 9.95
C LEU A 19 -7.64 -52.80 10.86
N LEU A 20 -6.42 -53.06 11.32
CA LEU A 20 -5.67 -52.15 12.18
C LEU A 20 -5.21 -50.91 11.39
N LEU A 21 -4.78 -51.07 10.13
CA LEU A 21 -4.47 -49.94 9.22
C LEU A 21 -5.73 -49.11 8.91
N LEU A 22 -6.87 -49.77 8.67
CA LEU A 22 -8.14 -49.07 8.46
C LEU A 22 -8.57 -48.31 9.72
N ALA A 23 -8.43 -48.91 10.90
CA ALA A 23 -8.69 -48.26 12.18
C ALA A 23 -7.70 -47.11 12.44
N PHE A 24 -6.42 -47.28 12.11
CA PHE A 24 -5.40 -46.23 12.24
C PHE A 24 -5.66 -45.09 11.26
N LEU A 25 -6.18 -45.37 10.07
CA LEU A 25 -6.59 -44.36 9.09
C LEU A 25 -7.85 -43.62 9.53
N LEU A 26 -8.80 -44.31 10.19
CA LEU A 26 -10.00 -43.70 10.81
C LEU A 26 -9.70 -42.88 12.07
N VAL A 27 -8.63 -43.21 12.81
CA VAL A 27 -8.19 -42.54 14.05
C VAL A 27 -7.04 -41.54 13.78
N SER A 28 -6.50 -41.51 12.57
CA SER A 28 -5.36 -40.64 12.22
C SER A 28 -5.74 -39.16 12.36
N PRO A 29 -4.92 -38.35 13.05
CA PRO A 29 -5.16 -36.92 13.27
C PRO A 29 -5.15 -36.08 11.98
N PHE A 30 -4.93 -36.69 10.81
CA PHE A 30 -5.09 -36.04 9.51
C PHE A 30 -6.55 -35.89 9.05
N ILE A 31 -7.50 -36.68 9.59
CA ILE A 31 -8.93 -36.45 9.34
C ILE A 31 -9.39 -35.16 10.03
N GLU A 32 -8.86 -34.81 11.20
CA GLU A 32 -9.15 -33.52 11.84
C GLU A 32 -8.58 -32.33 11.05
N GLN A 33 -7.46 -32.52 10.34
CA GLN A 33 -6.91 -31.49 9.44
C GLN A 33 -7.72 -31.34 8.13
N LEU A 34 -8.35 -32.41 7.64
CA LEU A 34 -9.29 -32.34 6.51
C LEU A 34 -10.68 -31.82 6.92
N ARG A 35 -11.13 -32.08 8.16
CA ARG A 35 -12.36 -31.52 8.72
C ARG A 35 -12.28 -30.01 8.96
N LYS A 36 -11.08 -29.46 9.18
CA LYS A 36 -10.87 -28.02 9.35
C LYS A 36 -11.18 -27.17 8.12
N ILE A 37 -11.39 -27.76 6.95
CA ILE A 37 -11.78 -27.04 5.72
C ILE A 37 -13.31 -27.05 5.50
N LYS A 38 -14.08 -27.79 6.32
CA LYS A 38 -15.54 -27.94 6.12
C LYS A 38 -16.29 -28.03 7.44
N VAL A 39 -16.48 -26.89 8.10
CA VAL A 39 -17.61 -26.68 9.00
C VAL A 39 -18.31 -25.39 8.61
N GLY A 40 -19.22 -25.51 7.65
CA GLY A 40 -20.20 -24.49 7.28
C GLY A 40 -19.68 -23.46 6.28
N GLU A 41 -20.47 -23.18 5.24
CA GLU A 41 -20.33 -22.05 4.32
C GLU A 41 -20.37 -20.67 5.01
N PHE A 42 -20.17 -20.60 6.33
CA PHE A 42 -20.49 -19.46 7.19
C PHE A 42 -19.25 -18.72 7.73
N GLU A 43 -18.05 -19.34 7.68
CA GLU A 43 -16.80 -18.67 8.08
C GLU A 43 -15.90 -18.32 6.90
N ALA A 44 -16.18 -18.84 5.71
CA ALA A 44 -15.36 -18.63 4.51
C ALA A 44 -15.92 -17.55 3.57
N GLU A 45 -17.00 -16.85 3.93
CA GLU A 45 -17.57 -15.76 3.14
C GLU A 45 -17.46 -14.44 3.90
N ILE A 46 -16.96 -13.40 3.22
CA ILE A 46 -16.98 -12.04 3.73
C ILE A 46 -18.44 -11.58 3.78
N ALA A 47 -18.95 -11.35 4.99
CA ALA A 47 -20.37 -11.14 5.17
C ALA A 47 -20.83 -9.79 4.56
N PRO A 48 -21.91 -9.75 3.73
CA PRO A 48 -22.55 -8.52 3.26
C PRO A 48 -22.71 -7.43 4.33
N SER A 49 -23.12 -7.87 5.53
CA SER A 49 -23.43 -6.99 6.64
C SER A 49 -22.19 -6.37 7.25
N GLU A 50 -21.05 -7.03 7.15
CA GLU A 50 -19.74 -6.52 7.57
C GLU A 50 -19.32 -5.39 6.64
N VAL A 51 -19.34 -5.63 5.32
CA VAL A 51 -18.98 -4.60 4.32
C VAL A 51 -19.91 -3.40 4.38
N LYS A 52 -21.21 -3.61 4.64
CA LYS A 52 -22.16 -2.51 4.83
C LYS A 52 -21.88 -1.70 6.09
N LYS A 53 -21.52 -2.36 7.21
CA LYS A 53 -21.13 -1.68 8.46
C LYS A 53 -19.85 -0.88 8.23
N PHE A 54 -18.85 -1.50 7.62
CA PHE A 54 -17.60 -0.87 7.25
C PHE A 54 -17.83 0.41 6.43
N LYS A 55 -18.61 0.32 5.34
CA LYS A 55 -18.98 1.48 4.54
C LYS A 55 -19.59 2.61 5.38
N SER A 56 -20.51 2.27 6.27
CA SER A 56 -21.15 3.26 7.15
C SER A 56 -20.21 3.89 8.19
N GLU A 57 -19.16 3.18 8.61
CA GLU A 57 -18.15 3.68 9.55
C GLU A 57 -17.14 4.59 8.85
N VAL A 58 -16.77 4.24 7.62
CA VAL A 58 -15.93 5.10 6.76
C VAL A 58 -16.67 6.38 6.41
N ASP A 59 -17.93 6.30 6.02
CA ASP A 59 -18.72 7.50 5.68
C ASP A 59 -18.88 8.46 6.88
N LYS A 60 -18.78 7.97 8.12
CA LYS A 60 -18.75 8.82 9.32
C LYS A 60 -17.38 9.43 9.58
N SER A 61 -16.30 8.70 9.26
CA SER A 61 -14.92 9.07 9.59
C SER A 61 -14.30 9.99 8.53
N ILE A 62 -14.61 9.74 7.25
CA ILE A 62 -14.05 10.45 6.08
C ILE A 62 -15.11 11.37 5.44
N GLY A 63 -16.39 11.20 5.80
CA GLY A 63 -17.54 11.91 5.21
C GLY A 63 -18.19 11.07 4.10
N THR A 64 -19.41 11.43 3.68
CA THR A 64 -20.03 10.85 2.48
C THR A 64 -19.34 11.39 1.24
N GLY A 65 -18.83 10.50 0.39
CA GLY A 65 -18.08 10.86 -0.81
C GLY A 65 -18.96 11.62 -1.80
N GLU A 66 -18.88 12.95 -1.78
CA GLU A 66 -18.87 13.65 -3.05
C GLU A 66 -17.62 13.18 -3.78
N VAL A 67 -17.78 12.73 -5.02
CA VAL A 67 -16.68 12.29 -5.89
C VAL A 67 -15.70 13.46 -5.98
N ARG A 68 -14.64 13.42 -5.18
CA ARG A 68 -13.52 14.34 -5.34
C ARG A 68 -12.78 13.84 -6.57
N GLU A 69 -12.52 14.73 -7.52
CA GLU A 69 -11.60 14.40 -8.60
C GLU A 69 -10.28 13.95 -7.95
N PRO A 70 -9.71 12.81 -8.39
CA PRO A 70 -8.43 12.35 -7.86
C PRO A 70 -7.40 13.46 -8.03
N ILE A 71 -6.69 13.75 -6.93
CA ILE A 71 -5.80 14.92 -6.83
C ILE A 71 -4.60 14.77 -7.76
N THR A 72 -4.14 13.53 -7.95
CA THR A 72 -2.99 13.19 -8.78
C THR A 72 -3.36 12.23 -9.93
N PRO A 73 -2.70 12.36 -11.10
CA PRO A 73 -2.89 11.44 -12.23
C PRO A 73 -2.50 10.00 -11.89
N GLU A 74 -1.56 9.80 -10.96
CA GLU A 74 -1.18 8.47 -10.46
C GLU A 74 -2.37 7.77 -9.78
N ILE A 75 -3.07 8.43 -8.86
CA ILE A 75 -4.21 7.82 -8.15
C ILE A 75 -5.36 7.53 -9.08
N ARG A 76 -5.62 8.42 -10.04
CA ARG A 76 -6.61 8.17 -11.10
C ARG A 76 -6.30 6.87 -11.84
N SER A 77 -5.04 6.68 -12.25
CA SER A 77 -4.61 5.46 -12.93
C SER A 77 -4.73 4.21 -12.05
N VAL A 78 -4.44 4.32 -10.75
CA VAL A 78 -4.60 3.21 -9.79
C VAL A 78 -6.07 2.83 -9.64
N GLY A 79 -6.96 3.82 -9.51
CA GLY A 79 -8.41 3.60 -9.41
C GLY A 79 -8.98 2.92 -10.65
N ASP A 80 -8.64 3.42 -11.84
CA ASP A 80 -9.06 2.84 -13.11
C ASP A 80 -8.58 1.39 -13.26
N ASP A 81 -7.32 1.12 -12.95
CA ASP A 81 -6.77 -0.24 -12.99
C ASP A 81 -7.45 -1.19 -11.98
N LEU A 82 -7.82 -0.70 -10.79
CA LEU A 82 -8.49 -1.51 -9.76
C LEU A 82 -9.90 -1.89 -10.20
N LEU A 83 -10.62 -0.96 -10.84
CA LEU A 83 -11.95 -1.22 -11.41
C LEU A 83 -11.87 -2.19 -12.60
N ASP A 84 -10.88 -2.01 -13.48
CA ASP A 84 -10.61 -2.93 -14.59
C ASP A 84 -10.29 -4.36 -14.10
N LEU A 85 -9.56 -4.48 -12.99
CA LEU A 85 -9.28 -5.77 -12.36
C LEU A 85 -10.51 -6.36 -11.69
N LEU A 86 -11.35 -5.55 -11.05
CA LEU A 86 -12.55 -6.01 -10.35
C LEU A 86 -13.48 -6.77 -11.30
N ASP A 87 -13.67 -6.25 -12.51
CA ASP A 87 -14.52 -6.87 -13.53
C ASP A 87 -14.00 -8.23 -14.01
N ARG A 88 -12.68 -8.48 -13.87
CA ARG A 88 -12.02 -9.72 -14.30
C ARG A 88 -11.88 -10.72 -13.16
N ASP A 89 -11.37 -10.26 -12.02
CA ASP A 89 -11.07 -11.04 -10.83
C ASP A 89 -11.10 -10.14 -9.58
N PRO A 90 -12.20 -10.19 -8.79
CA PRO A 90 -12.35 -9.42 -7.57
C PRO A 90 -11.26 -9.69 -6.52
N VAL A 91 -10.73 -10.92 -6.44
CA VAL A 91 -9.68 -11.27 -5.46
C VAL A 91 -8.37 -10.62 -5.86
N LEU A 92 -8.04 -10.65 -7.15
CA LEU A 92 -6.85 -9.98 -7.67
C LEU A 92 -6.93 -8.45 -7.51
N ALA A 93 -8.10 -7.87 -7.72
CA ALA A 93 -8.32 -6.44 -7.50
C ALA A 93 -8.09 -6.05 -6.03
N LEU A 94 -8.59 -6.83 -5.07
CA LEU A 94 -8.35 -6.62 -3.64
C LEU A 94 -6.89 -6.87 -3.24
N ALA A 95 -6.21 -7.82 -3.89
CA ALA A 95 -4.78 -8.03 -3.72
C ALA A 95 -3.99 -6.80 -4.18
N LYS A 96 -4.33 -6.22 -5.33
CA LYS A 96 -3.72 -4.97 -5.82
C LYS A 96 -3.99 -3.84 -4.85
N LEU A 97 -5.24 -3.63 -4.41
CA LEU A 97 -5.58 -2.59 -3.44
C LEU A 97 -4.72 -2.68 -2.17
N ARG A 98 -4.53 -3.89 -1.63
CA ARG A 98 -3.66 -4.12 -0.47
C ARG A 98 -2.21 -3.67 -0.73
N ILE A 99 -1.68 -3.99 -1.91
CA ILE A 99 -0.32 -3.62 -2.31
C ILE A 99 -0.20 -2.09 -2.40
N GLU A 100 -1.17 -1.42 -3.01
CA GLU A 100 -1.15 0.05 -3.12
C GLU A 100 -1.21 0.73 -1.74
N LEU A 101 -2.06 0.24 -0.84
CA LEU A 101 -2.11 0.72 0.56
C LEU A 101 -0.78 0.52 1.29
N GLU A 102 -0.14 -0.64 1.09
CA GLU A 102 1.18 -0.94 1.66
C GLU A 102 2.27 -0.01 1.13
N GLN A 103 2.28 0.26 -0.17
CA GLN A 103 3.22 1.20 -0.78
C GLN A 103 2.99 2.62 -0.26
N ALA A 104 1.75 3.11 -0.26
CA ALA A 104 1.42 4.46 0.19
C ALA A 104 1.81 4.68 1.66
N LEU A 105 1.46 3.75 2.55
CA LEU A 105 1.83 3.81 3.97
C LEU A 105 3.34 3.72 4.20
N THR A 106 4.03 2.88 3.42
CA THR A 106 5.50 2.76 3.50
C THR A 106 6.18 4.05 3.04
N ARG A 107 5.74 4.65 1.93
CA ARG A 107 6.25 5.94 1.44
C ARG A 107 6.09 7.02 2.52
N LEU A 108 4.89 7.14 3.10
CA LEU A 108 4.63 8.10 4.16
C LEU A 108 5.50 7.87 5.41
N HIS A 109 5.70 6.61 5.81
CA HIS A 109 6.54 6.26 6.95
C HIS A 109 8.04 6.57 6.71
N LEU A 110 8.53 6.40 5.49
CA LEU A 110 9.91 6.73 5.14
C LEU A 110 10.17 8.24 5.20
N LEU A 111 9.22 9.07 4.75
CA LEU A 111 9.33 10.53 4.86
C LEU A 111 9.25 11.00 6.32
N ALA A 112 8.38 10.38 7.10
CA ALA A 112 8.14 10.69 8.51
C ALA A 112 9.35 10.46 9.42
N ALA A 113 10.15 9.43 9.11
CA ALA A 113 11.20 8.95 9.99
C ALA A 113 12.44 8.56 9.17
N PRO A 114 13.16 9.55 8.59
CA PRO A 114 14.32 9.30 7.73
C PRO A 114 15.45 8.53 8.43
N ASP A 115 15.52 8.59 9.76
CA ASP A 115 16.49 7.87 10.59
C ASP A 115 16.04 6.44 10.98
N ALA A 116 14.83 6.01 10.62
CA ALA A 116 14.29 4.70 10.99
C ALA A 116 14.85 3.52 10.17
N LYS A 117 15.91 3.73 9.37
CA LYS A 117 16.51 2.79 8.38
C LYS A 117 16.94 1.41 8.89
N GLN A 118 16.66 1.01 10.14
CA GLN A 118 17.13 -0.25 10.73
C GLN A 118 16.08 -1.03 11.53
N ARG A 119 14.78 -0.76 11.39
CA ARG A 119 13.76 -1.63 11.97
C ARG A 119 13.28 -2.65 10.94
N ARG A 120 13.13 -3.91 11.38
CA ARG A 120 12.55 -5.01 10.57
C ARG A 120 11.27 -4.51 9.88
N PRO A 121 10.94 -5.00 8.68
CA PRO A 121 9.72 -4.61 7.98
C PRO A 121 8.54 -4.75 8.94
N ALA A 122 7.96 -3.62 9.31
CA ALA A 122 6.82 -3.57 10.21
C ALA A 122 5.61 -4.06 9.40
N GLY A 123 4.81 -4.96 9.97
CA GLY A 123 3.58 -5.37 9.32
C GLY A 123 2.67 -4.17 9.08
N LEU A 124 1.80 -4.22 8.08
CA LEU A 124 1.01 -3.07 7.64
C LEU A 124 0.20 -2.41 8.77
N ASN A 125 -0.37 -3.20 9.68
CA ASN A 125 -1.07 -2.69 10.86
C ASN A 125 -0.14 -1.93 11.84
N SER A 126 1.13 -2.34 11.94
CA SER A 126 2.15 -1.64 12.72
C SER A 126 2.51 -0.31 12.08
N LEU A 127 2.62 -0.25 10.74
CA LEU A 127 2.84 1.02 10.03
C LEU A 127 1.71 2.01 10.31
N VAL A 128 0.45 1.56 10.24
CA VAL A 128 -0.71 2.39 10.61
C VAL A 128 -0.63 2.87 12.06
N CYS A 129 -0.33 1.98 13.01
CA CYS A 129 -0.14 2.36 14.41
C CYS A 129 0.94 3.44 14.58
N ASP A 130 2.08 3.26 13.94
CA ASP A 130 3.23 4.15 14.08
C ASP A 130 2.95 5.53 13.47
N LEU A 131 2.35 5.57 12.28
CA LEU A 131 1.97 6.81 11.60
C LEU A 131 0.92 7.61 12.37
N VAL A 132 -0.05 6.93 12.99
CA VAL A 132 -1.06 7.57 13.85
C VAL A 132 -0.44 8.05 15.15
N ARG A 133 0.44 7.25 15.78
CA ARG A 133 1.13 7.63 17.02
C ARG A 133 2.03 8.85 16.81
N SER A 134 2.64 8.98 15.63
CA SER A 134 3.44 10.14 15.25
C SER A 134 2.60 11.34 14.77
N SER A 135 1.27 11.27 14.84
CA SER A 135 0.33 12.32 14.41
C SER A 135 0.45 12.69 12.93
N ILE A 136 0.93 11.78 12.09
CA ILE A 136 1.08 11.99 10.64
C ILE A 136 -0.21 11.58 9.95
N LEU A 137 -0.71 10.39 10.28
CA LEU A 137 -2.06 10.00 9.89
C LEU A 137 -3.08 10.46 10.94
N PRO A 138 -4.21 11.06 10.52
CA PRO A 138 -5.33 11.33 11.40
C PRO A 138 -5.81 10.04 12.09
N ALA A 139 -6.08 10.12 13.40
CA ALA A 139 -6.50 8.96 14.19
C ALA A 139 -7.80 8.32 13.65
N GLN A 140 -8.65 9.12 12.99
CA GLN A 140 -9.91 8.69 12.38
C GLN A 140 -9.69 7.70 11.22
N LEU A 141 -8.55 7.76 10.53
CA LEU A 141 -8.23 6.82 9.45
C LEU A 141 -7.73 5.47 9.95
N SER A 142 -7.32 5.36 11.22
CA SER A 142 -6.74 4.12 11.75
C SER A 142 -7.69 2.92 11.70
N GLY A 143 -8.97 3.13 12.04
CA GLY A 143 -10.00 2.09 12.00
C GLY A 143 -10.27 1.64 10.56
N PRO A 144 -10.70 2.58 9.69
CA PRO A 144 -10.96 2.30 8.28
C PRO A 144 -9.81 1.58 7.55
N LEU A 145 -8.57 2.02 7.78
CA LEU A 145 -7.38 1.40 7.18
C LEU A 145 -7.21 -0.06 7.62
N ARG A 146 -7.27 -0.32 8.92
CA ARG A 146 -7.09 -1.70 9.43
C ARG A 146 -8.19 -2.63 8.93
N GLU A 147 -9.41 -2.13 8.82
CA GLU A 147 -10.54 -2.90 8.35
C GLU A 147 -10.44 -3.23 6.85
N VAL A 148 -10.11 -2.25 5.99
CA VAL A 148 -9.88 -2.53 4.56
C VAL A 148 -8.73 -3.51 4.35
N ILE A 149 -7.63 -3.37 5.11
CA ILE A 149 -6.49 -4.29 5.06
C ILE A 149 -6.91 -5.70 5.48
N SER A 150 -7.72 -5.81 6.54
CA SER A 150 -8.26 -7.08 7.02
C SER A 150 -9.11 -7.78 5.96
N LEU A 151 -10.06 -7.05 5.35
CA LEU A 151 -10.94 -7.56 4.30
C LEU A 151 -10.15 -8.01 3.06
N CYS A 152 -9.14 -7.23 2.64
CA CYS A 152 -8.27 -7.62 1.54
C CYS A 152 -7.45 -8.89 1.87
N ASN A 153 -6.88 -8.97 3.07
CA ASN A 153 -6.13 -10.16 3.50
C ASN A 153 -7.01 -11.42 3.47
N ARG A 154 -8.24 -11.32 4.00
CA ARG A 154 -9.20 -12.43 4.03
C ARG A 154 -9.55 -12.92 2.62
N ALA A 155 -9.85 -11.99 1.71
CA ALA A 155 -10.12 -12.32 0.30
C ALA A 155 -8.91 -13.02 -0.36
N VAL A 156 -7.70 -12.50 -0.16
CA VAL A 156 -6.46 -13.09 -0.70
C VAL A 156 -6.18 -14.48 -0.14
N HIS A 157 -6.57 -14.73 1.12
CA HIS A 157 -6.43 -16.04 1.76
C HIS A 157 -7.55 -17.04 1.40
N GLY A 158 -8.44 -16.67 0.48
CA GLY A 158 -9.42 -17.58 -0.12
C GLY A 158 -10.82 -17.50 0.48
N GLU A 159 -11.10 -16.48 1.30
CA GLU A 159 -12.49 -16.19 1.65
C GLU A 159 -13.26 -15.68 0.43
N HIS A 160 -14.44 -16.26 0.21
CA HIS A 160 -15.33 -15.88 -0.87
C HIS A 160 -15.81 -14.45 -0.65
N ILE A 161 -15.81 -13.69 -1.74
CA ILE A 161 -16.31 -12.32 -1.78
C ILE A 161 -17.22 -12.13 -2.98
N ARG A 162 -18.37 -11.52 -2.74
CA ARG A 162 -19.32 -11.21 -3.81
C ARG A 162 -18.84 -9.96 -4.54
N HIS A 163 -19.08 -9.91 -5.84
CA HIS A 163 -18.62 -8.80 -6.69
C HIS A 163 -19.06 -7.41 -6.16
N ALA A 164 -20.30 -7.29 -5.69
CA ALA A 164 -20.82 -6.02 -5.14
C ALA A 164 -20.13 -5.59 -3.84
N ASP A 165 -19.68 -6.57 -3.03
CA ASP A 165 -18.94 -6.31 -1.80
C ASP A 165 -17.49 -5.91 -2.12
N ALA A 166 -16.85 -6.60 -3.08
CA ALA A 166 -15.53 -6.23 -3.58
C ALA A 166 -15.52 -4.82 -4.18
N MET A 167 -16.54 -4.47 -4.98
CA MET A 167 -16.74 -3.11 -5.48
C MET A 167 -16.79 -2.09 -4.35
N SER A 168 -17.56 -2.38 -3.29
CA SER A 168 -17.69 -1.48 -2.14
C SER A 168 -16.38 -1.32 -1.39
N ILE A 169 -15.59 -2.40 -1.26
CA ILE A 169 -14.28 -2.36 -0.60
C ILE A 169 -13.27 -1.58 -1.45
N ILE A 170 -13.29 -1.74 -2.77
CA ILE A 170 -12.43 -0.99 -3.70
C ILE A 170 -12.75 0.49 -3.68
N ASP A 171 -14.03 0.86 -3.78
CA ASP A 171 -14.49 2.25 -3.70
C ASP A 171 -13.99 2.93 -2.40
N ILE A 172 -14.14 2.24 -1.27
CA ILE A 172 -13.62 2.73 0.02
C ILE A 172 -12.09 2.78 0.02
N GLY A 173 -11.42 1.77 -0.54
CA GLY A 173 -9.97 1.69 -0.61
C GLY A 173 -9.35 2.83 -1.41
N ILE A 174 -9.95 3.17 -2.56
CA ILE A 174 -9.54 4.32 -3.39
C ILE A 174 -9.67 5.62 -2.59
N ARG A 175 -10.80 5.83 -1.91
CA ARG A 175 -11.00 7.02 -1.05
C ARG A 175 -9.97 7.11 0.08
N ILE A 176 -9.59 5.98 0.66
CA ILE A 176 -8.53 5.94 1.68
C ILE A 176 -7.15 6.29 1.07
N LEU A 177 -6.85 5.81 -0.14
CA LEU A 177 -5.61 6.15 -0.84
C LEU A 177 -5.54 7.66 -1.15
N GLU A 178 -6.63 8.26 -1.60
CA GLU A 178 -6.75 9.71 -1.81
C GLU A 178 -6.47 10.51 -0.52
N GLU A 179 -7.02 10.08 0.62
CA GLU A 179 -6.76 10.73 1.90
C GLU A 179 -5.31 10.57 2.38
N ILE A 180 -4.66 9.43 2.11
CA ILE A 180 -3.22 9.26 2.38
C ILE A 180 -2.38 10.20 1.52
N ASP A 181 -2.75 10.37 0.25
CA ASP A 181 -2.04 11.25 -0.69
C ASP A 181 -2.17 12.72 -0.28
N LEU A 182 -3.35 13.16 0.17
CA LEU A 182 -3.53 14.48 0.77
C LEU A 182 -2.59 14.70 1.95
N VAL A 183 -2.48 13.69 2.84
CA VAL A 183 -1.55 13.76 3.97
C VAL A 183 -0.10 13.83 3.49
N PHE A 184 0.25 13.08 2.45
CA PHE A 184 1.58 13.06 1.86
C PHE A 184 1.95 14.42 1.24
N GLU A 185 1.07 15.01 0.44
CA GLU A 185 1.26 16.35 -0.14
C GLU A 185 1.40 17.41 0.95
N LEU A 186 0.53 17.38 1.97
CA LEU A 186 0.63 18.28 3.12
C LEU A 186 1.96 18.12 3.86
N PHE A 187 2.52 16.92 3.92
CA PHE A 187 3.80 16.67 4.57
C PHE A 187 4.99 17.20 3.74
N ILE A 188 4.95 17.05 2.41
CA ILE A 188 6.04 17.51 1.52
C ILE A 188 6.00 19.03 1.32
N ILE A 189 4.81 19.61 1.16
CA ILE A 189 4.65 21.01 0.75
C ILE A 189 4.69 21.95 1.95
N LYS A 190 4.28 21.49 3.15
CA LYS A 190 4.19 22.38 4.31
C LYS A 190 5.59 22.72 4.83
N PRO A 191 5.99 24.01 4.79
CA PRO A 191 7.31 24.41 5.24
C PRO A 191 7.47 24.14 6.73
N THR A 192 8.67 23.71 7.15
CA THR A 192 9.00 23.50 8.56
C THR A 192 8.98 24.81 9.35
N GLU A 193 9.32 25.92 8.70
CA GLU A 193 9.31 27.27 9.26
C GLU A 193 8.78 28.26 8.23
N THR A 194 8.02 29.26 8.67
CA THR A 194 7.53 30.34 7.81
C THR A 194 7.89 31.67 8.46
N GLN A 195 8.70 32.48 7.77
CA GLN A 195 9.07 33.81 8.21
C GLN A 195 8.52 34.85 7.24
N PRO A 196 7.91 35.95 7.71
CA PRO A 196 7.46 37.03 6.84
C PRO A 196 8.69 37.74 6.24
N LEU A 197 8.69 37.92 4.92
CA LEU A 197 9.72 38.65 4.19
C LEU A 197 9.18 40.02 3.76
N SER A 198 10.04 41.05 3.80
CA SER A 198 9.73 42.34 3.19
C SER A 198 9.89 42.27 1.67
N PRO A 199 9.27 43.19 0.90
CA PRO A 199 9.50 43.27 -0.55
C PRO A 199 10.98 43.44 -0.93
N ALA A 200 11.78 44.11 -0.08
CA ALA A 200 13.21 44.26 -0.29
C ALA A 200 13.95 42.93 -0.15
N ASP A 201 13.56 42.09 0.82
CA ASP A 201 14.13 40.75 0.99
C ASP A 201 13.83 39.87 -0.23
N VAL A 202 12.60 39.94 -0.76
CA VAL A 202 12.21 39.19 -1.97
C VAL A 202 13.07 39.60 -3.17
N SER A 203 13.25 40.91 -3.40
CA SER A 203 14.15 41.38 -4.46
C SER A 203 15.58 40.87 -4.24
N ALA A 204 16.06 40.88 -3.00
CA ALA A 204 17.39 40.39 -2.67
C ALA A 204 17.55 38.86 -2.86
N TYR A 205 16.46 38.08 -2.90
CA TYR A 205 16.49 36.68 -3.31
C TYR A 205 16.42 36.52 -4.84
N MET A 206 15.65 37.34 -5.53
CA MET A 206 15.56 37.35 -6.99
C MET A 206 16.90 37.71 -7.65
N ASP A 207 17.62 38.68 -7.09
CA ASP A 207 18.90 39.17 -7.61
C ASP A 207 20.10 38.35 -7.12
N ALA A 208 19.88 37.35 -6.27
CA ALA A 208 20.94 36.54 -5.69
C ALA A 208 21.50 35.51 -6.67
N LYS A 209 22.71 35.04 -6.36
CA LYS A 209 23.26 33.82 -6.96
C LYS A 209 23.15 32.68 -5.96
N TYR A 210 22.86 31.49 -6.47
CA TYR A 210 22.71 30.26 -5.72
C TYR A 210 23.79 29.28 -6.12
N ARG A 211 24.46 28.71 -5.13
CA ARG A 211 25.30 27.54 -5.29
C ARG A 211 24.40 26.31 -5.21
N VAL A 212 24.30 25.59 -6.32
CA VAL A 212 23.57 24.33 -6.40
C VAL A 212 24.55 23.19 -6.49
N THR A 213 24.45 22.25 -5.56
CA THR A 213 25.29 21.05 -5.53
C THR A 213 24.47 19.83 -5.89
N THR A 214 24.93 19.06 -6.87
CA THR A 214 24.32 17.79 -7.24
C THR A 214 25.36 16.66 -7.31
N VAL A 215 24.89 15.40 -7.27
CA VAL A 215 25.75 14.21 -7.36
C VAL A 215 25.23 13.24 -8.41
N ILE A 216 26.11 12.77 -9.29
CA ILE A 216 25.84 11.66 -10.20
C ILE A 216 26.26 10.35 -9.50
N PRO A 217 25.35 9.41 -9.22
CA PRO A 217 25.62 8.27 -8.34
C PRO A 217 26.22 7.02 -9.02
N LEU A 218 26.61 7.09 -10.30
CA LEU A 218 27.02 5.90 -11.06
C LEU A 218 28.19 5.16 -10.40
N VAL A 219 27.95 3.86 -10.17
CA VAL A 219 28.55 2.96 -9.17
C VAL A 219 30.08 2.84 -9.22
N GLU A 220 30.72 3.27 -10.32
CA GLU A 220 32.18 3.20 -10.46
C GLU A 220 32.89 4.53 -10.20
N ASN A 221 32.26 5.68 -10.47
CA ASN A 221 32.88 7.01 -10.32
C ASN A 221 31.83 8.09 -10.04
N PRO A 222 31.39 8.26 -8.78
CA PRO A 222 30.46 9.31 -8.44
C PRO A 222 31.09 10.69 -8.64
N VAL A 223 30.38 11.60 -9.29
CA VAL A 223 30.83 12.97 -9.56
C VAL A 223 29.93 13.95 -8.84
N GLN A 224 30.54 14.94 -8.19
CA GLN A 224 29.84 16.08 -7.61
C GLN A 224 29.91 17.26 -8.58
N ASN A 225 28.75 17.78 -8.97
CA ASN A 225 28.62 18.99 -9.78
C ASN A 225 28.27 20.16 -8.87
N VAL A 226 28.97 21.28 -9.04
CA VAL A 226 28.67 22.54 -8.35
C VAL A 226 28.40 23.60 -9.41
N ARG A 227 27.19 24.17 -9.37
CA ARG A 227 26.73 25.20 -10.30
C ARG A 227 26.49 26.50 -9.53
N ILE A 228 26.81 27.63 -10.15
CA ILE A 228 26.43 28.95 -9.65
C ILE A 228 25.41 29.51 -10.62
N LEU A 229 24.16 29.63 -10.16
CA LEU A 229 23.01 30.03 -10.97
C LEU A 229 22.38 31.27 -10.37
N ASP A 230 21.85 32.16 -11.20
CA ASP A 230 20.86 33.16 -10.75
C ASP A 230 19.48 32.49 -10.61
N GLN A 231 18.46 33.27 -10.25
CA GLN A 231 17.11 32.74 -10.06
C GLN A 231 16.55 32.10 -11.34
N ASP A 232 16.77 32.72 -12.50
CA ASP A 232 16.30 32.19 -13.79
C ASP A 232 17.00 30.88 -14.15
N GLY A 233 18.32 30.81 -13.96
CA GLY A 233 19.11 29.59 -14.13
C GLY A 233 18.67 28.47 -13.20
N LEU A 234 18.31 28.80 -11.96
CA LEU A 234 17.76 27.84 -11.00
C LEU A 234 16.42 27.27 -11.46
N TYR A 235 15.50 28.12 -11.96
CA TYR A 235 14.22 27.65 -12.48
C TYR A 235 14.38 26.69 -13.65
N MET A 236 15.24 27.03 -14.62
CA MET A 236 15.52 26.14 -15.76
C MET A 236 16.13 24.80 -15.31
N LEU A 237 16.99 24.81 -14.29
CA LEU A 237 17.54 23.57 -13.73
C LEU A 237 16.44 22.71 -13.09
N LEU A 238 15.52 23.31 -12.33
CA LEU A 238 14.46 22.57 -11.65
C LEU A 238 13.38 22.06 -12.62
N GLU A 239 13.11 22.79 -13.70
CA GLU A 239 12.12 22.43 -14.71
C GLU A 239 12.49 21.14 -15.46
N GLY A 240 13.77 20.91 -15.75
CA GLY A 240 14.26 19.68 -16.39
C GLY A 240 14.90 18.67 -15.44
N TYR A 241 14.71 18.83 -14.13
CA TYR A 241 15.51 18.12 -13.13
C TYR A 241 15.38 16.59 -13.19
N ASP A 242 14.21 16.11 -13.59
CA ASP A 242 13.89 14.70 -13.80
C ASP A 242 14.71 14.04 -14.92
N GLU A 243 15.27 14.81 -15.86
CA GLU A 243 16.04 14.28 -16.99
C GLU A 243 17.53 14.07 -16.70
N TYR A 244 18.12 14.75 -15.70
CA TYR A 244 19.58 14.83 -15.57
C TYR A 244 20.24 13.60 -14.94
N GLY A 245 19.49 12.71 -14.27
CA GLY A 245 20.06 11.57 -13.54
C GLY A 245 21.00 11.97 -12.40
N GLU A 246 20.84 13.19 -11.86
CA GLU A 246 21.62 13.75 -10.76
C GLU A 246 20.78 13.84 -9.48
N PHE A 247 21.40 13.72 -8.30
CA PHE A 247 20.76 13.96 -7.00
C PHE A 247 21.07 15.38 -6.50
N LEU A 248 20.04 16.16 -6.18
CA LEU A 248 20.15 17.48 -5.57
C LEU A 248 20.57 17.31 -4.11
N VAL A 249 21.71 17.89 -3.76
CA VAL A 249 22.31 17.79 -2.42
C VAL A 249 22.06 19.06 -1.62
N SER A 250 22.31 20.23 -2.21
CA SER A 250 22.07 21.50 -1.54
C SER A 250 21.82 22.64 -2.52
N MET A 251 21.13 23.66 -2.03
CA MET A 251 20.92 24.94 -2.70
C MET A 251 21.13 26.06 -1.67
N GLU A 252 22.19 26.82 -1.86
CA GLU A 252 22.62 27.84 -0.90
C GLU A 252 22.73 29.20 -1.58
N LYS A 253 22.13 30.24 -0.99
CA LYS A 253 22.36 31.62 -1.41
C LYS A 253 23.83 31.98 -1.19
N ILE A 254 24.48 32.51 -2.21
CA ILE A 254 25.83 33.05 -2.09
C ILE A 254 25.72 34.45 -1.52
N GLU A 255 26.28 34.66 -0.34
CA GLU A 255 26.47 36.00 0.20
C GLU A 255 27.49 36.73 -0.66
N THR A 256 27.04 37.75 -1.40
CA THR A 256 27.94 38.68 -2.06
C THR A 256 28.69 39.42 -0.95
N GLN A 257 29.97 39.09 -0.75
CA GLN A 257 30.83 39.91 0.11
C GLN A 257 30.89 41.30 -0.52
N SER A 258 30.27 42.27 0.13
CA SER A 258 30.41 43.67 -0.21
C SER A 258 31.87 44.06 0.02
N GLU A 259 32.64 44.19 -1.08
CA GLU A 259 33.91 44.93 -1.08
C GLU A 259 33.67 46.44 -0.94
#